data_AF-K2DQF1-F1
#
_entry.id   AF-K2DQF1-F1
#
_cell.length_a   1.000
_cell.length_b   1.000
_cell.length_c   1.000
_cell.angle_alpha   90.00
_cell.angle_beta   90.00
_cell.angle_gamma   90.00
#
_symmetry.space_group_name_H-M   'P 1'
#
loop_
_entity.id
_entity.type
_entity.pdbx_description
1 polymer ?
#
loop_
_entity_poly.entity_id
_entity_poly.type
_entity_poly.pdbx_seq_one_letter_code
_entity_poly.pdbx_strand_id
1 'polypeptide(L)'
;MAILYQFLLALLLSVFQSCFVLFKGYFLSLEFTLYPYLIDHGFIPYKNILDQHFPSVFFGTFSLPSMSYTSSAPILIFFLLILLISNLLLYRYLVVSKNNHPLFWLFLYIVLMAYFSVNILWLETFVNFLLIIVLNLSRSKVRTSHFLIGIILSQVILLRPTLLPAIVFLSLYLSIFNYKNLLGFFVGLFASFCYLLINRNLKDFIDLAIVFNTSVYSKKSFLMPSLKQALVVLSVYLYTWLNFYQSKKSLIFI
;
A
#
# COMPACT_ATOMS: atom_id res chain seq x y z
N MET A 1 7.70 -4.67 -32.38
CA MET A 1 8.78 -5.46 -31.75
C MET A 1 9.37 -4.81 -30.49
N ALA A 2 9.69 -3.52 -30.48
CA ALA A 2 10.27 -2.85 -29.30
C ALA A 2 9.42 -2.97 -28.01
N ILE A 3 8.09 -2.82 -28.09
CA ILE A 3 7.20 -2.93 -26.93
C ILE A 3 7.22 -4.34 -26.31
N LEU A 4 7.25 -5.39 -27.14
CA LEU A 4 7.31 -6.77 -26.67
C LEU A 4 8.63 -7.02 -25.93
N TYR A 5 9.75 -6.56 -26.48
CA TYR A 5 11.05 -6.67 -25.84
C TYR A 5 11.08 -5.95 -24.48
N GLN A 6 10.58 -4.72 -24.41
CA GLN A 6 10.51 -3.98 -23.15
C GLN A 6 9.59 -4.67 -22.13
N PHE A 7 8.47 -5.25 -22.57
CA PHE A 7 7.58 -6.03 -21.70
C PHE A 7 8.27 -7.28 -21.15
N LEU A 8 8.98 -8.04 -22.00
CA LEU A 8 9.76 -9.21 -21.58
C LEU A 8 10.84 -8.83 -20.56
N LEU A 9 11.51 -7.68 -20.75
CA LEU A 9 12.49 -7.18 -19.78
C LEU A 9 11.83 -6.79 -18.45
N ALA A 10 10.67 -6.15 -18.48
CA ALA A 10 9.90 -5.84 -17.26
C ALA A 10 9.47 -7.11 -16.52
N LEU A 11 9.07 -8.15 -17.25
CA LEU A 11 8.76 -9.47 -16.69
C LEU A 11 10.01 -10.10 -16.05
N LEU A 12 11.15 -10.08 -16.75
CA LEU A 12 12.42 -10.59 -16.23
C LEU A 12 12.85 -9.88 -14.94
N LEU A 13 12.77 -8.55 -14.90
CA LEU A 13 13.05 -7.76 -13.69
C LEU A 13 12.12 -8.14 -12.54
N SER A 14 10.83 -8.38 -12.83
CA SER A 14 9.85 -8.77 -11.82
C SER A 14 10.14 -10.17 -11.26
N VAL A 15 10.48 -11.12 -12.13
CA VAL A 15 10.90 -12.47 -11.72
C VAL A 15 12.20 -12.42 -10.90
N PHE A 16 13.15 -11.59 -11.32
CA PHE A 16 14.39 -11.36 -10.57
C PHE A 16 14.12 -10.89 -9.13
N GLN A 17 13.21 -9.93 -8.93
CA GLN A 17 12.82 -9.50 -7.59
C GLN A 17 12.22 -10.64 -6.76
N SER A 18 11.35 -11.47 -7.35
CA SER A 18 10.78 -12.64 -6.68
C SER A 18 11.86 -13.65 -6.28
N CYS A 19 12.83 -13.94 -7.17
CA CYS A 19 13.98 -14.77 -6.85
C CYS A 19 14.84 -14.16 -5.74
N PHE A 20 15.02 -12.83 -5.74
CA PHE A 20 15.75 -12.13 -4.69
C PHE A 20 15.07 -12.24 -3.32
N VAL A 21 13.74 -12.18 -3.26
CA VAL A 21 12.96 -12.45 -2.03
C VAL A 21 13.22 -13.86 -1.51
N LEU A 22 13.15 -14.86 -2.41
CA LEU A 22 13.42 -16.25 -2.05
C LEU A 22 14.85 -16.46 -1.55
N PHE A 23 15.84 -15.84 -2.20
CA PHE A 23 17.25 -15.94 -1.84
C PHE A 23 17.57 -15.27 -0.51
N LYS A 24 17.04 -14.06 -0.27
CA LYS A 24 17.26 -13.31 0.99
C LYS A 24 16.54 -13.94 2.18
N GLY A 25 15.59 -14.83 1.92
CA GLY A 25 14.71 -15.41 2.91
C GLY A 25 13.46 -14.57 3.10
N TYR A 26 12.32 -15.22 2.91
CA TYR A 26 11.00 -14.65 3.15
C TYR A 26 10.74 -14.52 4.65
N PHE A 27 10.33 -13.33 5.07
CA PHE A 27 9.87 -13.07 6.43
C PHE A 27 8.37 -12.74 6.41
N LEU A 28 7.59 -13.52 7.14
CA LEU A 28 6.18 -13.22 7.38
C LEU A 28 6.09 -12.37 8.64
N SER A 29 5.51 -11.18 8.51
CA SER A 29 5.38 -10.29 9.65
C SER A 29 4.41 -10.86 10.69
N LEU A 30 4.64 -10.50 11.96
CA LEU A 30 3.84 -10.98 13.08
C LEU A 30 2.37 -10.59 12.94
N GLU A 31 2.06 -9.51 12.24
CA GLU A 31 0.71 -9.07 11.96
C GLU A 31 -0.08 -10.15 11.20
N PHE A 32 0.54 -10.87 10.26
CA PHE A 32 -0.13 -11.92 9.48
C PHE A 32 -0.17 -13.30 10.16
N THR A 33 0.62 -13.51 11.21
CA THR A 33 0.67 -14.77 11.99
C THR A 33 0.16 -14.64 13.40
N LEU A 34 -0.09 -13.46 13.92
CA LEU A 34 -0.62 -13.25 15.26
C LEU A 34 -2.04 -12.70 15.16
N TYR A 35 -2.28 -11.69 14.32
CA TYR A 35 -3.54 -10.95 14.39
C TYR A 35 -4.75 -11.80 14.03
N PRO A 36 -4.79 -12.58 12.94
CA PRO A 36 -5.95 -13.44 12.74
C PRO A 36 -6.16 -14.49 13.85
N TYR A 37 -5.14 -14.91 14.61
CA TYR A 37 -5.26 -15.83 15.75
C TYR A 37 -5.89 -15.10 16.93
N LEU A 38 -5.49 -13.84 17.18
CA LEU A 38 -6.12 -13.00 18.20
C LEU A 38 -7.57 -12.66 17.84
N ILE A 39 -7.89 -12.52 16.54
CA ILE A 39 -9.26 -12.29 16.08
C ILE A 39 -10.12 -13.53 16.35
N ASP A 40 -9.61 -14.72 16.02
CA ASP A 40 -10.32 -15.99 16.24
C ASP A 40 -10.55 -16.29 17.74
N HIS A 41 -9.73 -15.73 18.63
CA HIS A 41 -9.80 -15.97 20.09
C HIS A 41 -10.28 -14.75 20.90
N GLY A 42 -10.74 -13.68 20.25
CA GLY A 42 -11.16 -12.43 20.86
C GLY A 42 -9.98 -11.49 21.19
N PHE A 43 -10.15 -10.17 21.00
CA PHE A 43 -9.12 -9.12 21.06
C PHE A 43 -8.41 -8.90 22.42
N ILE A 44 -8.68 -9.75 23.41
CA ILE A 44 -8.11 -9.67 24.77
C ILE A 44 -6.56 -9.64 24.78
N PRO A 45 -5.83 -10.40 23.94
CA PRO A 45 -4.36 -10.36 23.96
C PRO A 45 -3.76 -9.07 23.39
N TYR A 46 -4.54 -8.30 22.64
CA TYR A 46 -4.02 -7.18 21.85
C TYR A 46 -3.61 -6.00 22.73
N LYS A 47 -4.29 -5.81 23.87
CA LYS A 47 -4.02 -4.73 24.86
C LYS A 47 -2.58 -4.72 25.40
N ASN A 48 -1.89 -5.86 25.34
CA ASN A 48 -0.55 -6.02 25.91
C ASN A 48 0.57 -5.97 24.87
N ILE A 49 0.25 -5.82 23.59
CA ILE A 49 1.24 -5.71 22.50
C ILE A 49 1.56 -4.23 22.30
N LEU A 50 2.85 -3.86 22.39
CA LEU A 50 3.33 -2.48 22.23
C LEU A 50 3.34 -2.00 20.77
N ASP A 51 3.48 -2.93 19.82
CA ASP A 51 3.53 -2.63 18.40
C ASP A 51 2.19 -3.00 17.74
N GLN A 52 1.23 -2.09 17.88
CA GLN A 52 -0.11 -2.24 17.35
C GLN A 52 -0.20 -1.56 16.00
N HIS A 53 0.01 -2.33 14.92
CA HIS A 53 -0.29 -1.86 13.58
C HIS A 53 -1.76 -2.12 13.30
N PHE A 54 -2.47 -1.10 12.81
CA PHE A 54 -3.93 -1.16 12.73
C PHE A 54 -4.40 -2.38 11.90
N PRO A 55 -5.24 -3.30 12.43
CA PRO A 55 -5.55 -4.58 11.79
C PRO A 55 -6.54 -4.49 10.61
N SER A 56 -6.60 -3.38 9.87
CA SER A 56 -7.57 -3.18 8.77
C SER A 56 -7.60 -4.30 7.73
N VAL A 57 -6.45 -4.92 7.40
CA VAL A 57 -6.43 -6.10 6.51
C VAL A 57 -7.34 -7.21 7.04
N PHE A 58 -7.35 -7.38 8.36
CA PHE A 58 -8.05 -8.47 9.04
C PHE A 58 -9.50 -8.13 9.40
N PHE A 59 -9.88 -6.86 9.31
CA PHE A 59 -11.26 -6.40 9.46
C PHE A 59 -11.98 -6.15 8.12
N GLY A 60 -11.32 -6.44 6.99
CA GLY A 60 -11.92 -6.36 5.67
C GLY A 60 -12.56 -7.68 5.23
N THR A 61 -13.33 -7.63 4.15
CA THR A 61 -13.82 -8.83 3.43
C THR A 61 -12.69 -9.73 2.89
N PHE A 62 -11.45 -9.23 2.92
CA PHE A 62 -10.22 -9.94 2.60
C PHE A 62 -9.50 -10.40 3.87
N SER A 63 -10.23 -10.85 4.91
CA SER A 63 -9.61 -11.65 5.97
C SER A 63 -8.85 -12.77 5.26
N LEU A 64 -7.51 -12.68 5.24
CA LEU A 64 -6.67 -13.79 4.80
C LEU A 64 -7.15 -14.96 5.65
N PRO A 65 -7.86 -15.95 5.06
CA PRO A 65 -8.51 -16.96 5.87
C PRO A 65 -7.43 -17.68 6.69
N SER A 66 -7.87 -18.44 7.69
CA SER A 66 -7.17 -19.47 8.48
C SER A 66 -5.98 -20.23 7.85
N MET A 67 -5.74 -20.09 6.54
CA MET A 67 -4.51 -20.42 5.81
C MET A 67 -3.22 -19.87 6.44
N SER A 68 -3.26 -18.77 7.20
CA SER A 68 -2.02 -18.16 7.72
C SER A 68 -1.34 -18.92 8.86
N TYR A 69 -2.07 -19.75 9.61
CA TYR A 69 -1.53 -20.49 10.76
C TYR A 69 -1.00 -21.87 10.43
N THR A 70 -1.48 -22.46 9.34
CA THR A 70 -1.23 -23.88 9.04
C THR A 70 -0.09 -24.07 8.06
N SER A 71 0.17 -23.11 7.16
CA SER A 71 1.29 -23.15 6.22
C SER A 71 1.70 -21.76 5.75
N SER A 72 3.01 -21.48 5.73
CA SER A 72 3.56 -20.23 5.18
C SER A 72 3.64 -20.23 3.66
N ALA A 73 3.56 -21.39 3.00
CA ALA A 73 3.75 -21.51 1.56
C ALA A 73 2.64 -20.81 0.72
N PRO A 74 1.34 -20.94 1.03
CA PRO A 74 0.29 -20.21 0.30
C PRO A 74 0.46 -18.69 0.40
N ILE A 75 0.87 -18.19 1.58
CA ILE A 75 1.12 -16.77 1.78
C ILE A 75 2.33 -16.30 0.99
N LEU A 76 3.41 -17.09 0.98
CA LEU A 76 4.58 -16.79 0.15
C LEU A 76 4.21 -16.71 -1.33
N ILE A 77 3.44 -17.67 -1.86
CA ILE A 77 2.99 -17.64 -3.26
C ILE A 77 2.15 -16.39 -3.52
N PHE A 78 1.21 -16.06 -2.64
CA PHE A 78 0.38 -14.87 -2.74
C PHE A 78 1.22 -13.58 -2.71
N PHE A 79 2.23 -13.51 -1.83
CA PHE A 79 3.16 -12.41 -1.76
C PHE A 79 3.94 -12.22 -3.06
N LEU A 80 4.52 -13.30 -3.60
CA LEU A 80 5.26 -13.26 -4.87
C LEU A 80 4.35 -12.85 -6.05
N LEU A 81 3.10 -13.31 -6.05
CA LEU A 81 2.10 -12.89 -7.04
C LEU A 81 1.79 -11.39 -6.91
N ILE A 82 1.60 -10.87 -5.69
CA ILE A 82 1.38 -9.44 -5.47
C ILE A 82 2.57 -8.63 -6.01
N LEU A 83 3.81 -9.03 -5.72
CA LEU A 83 5.00 -8.33 -6.21
C LEU A 83 5.07 -8.35 -7.74
N LEU A 84 4.88 -9.51 -8.35
CA LEU A 84 4.88 -9.68 -9.80
C LEU A 84 3.83 -8.81 -10.47
N ILE A 85 2.57 -8.88 -10.00
CA ILE A 85 1.47 -8.11 -10.57
C ILE A 85 1.69 -6.61 -10.35
N SER A 86 2.16 -6.19 -9.17
CA SER A 86 2.48 -4.80 -8.85
C SER A 86 3.47 -4.22 -9.86
N ASN A 87 4.56 -4.94 -10.15
CA ASN A 87 5.59 -4.49 -11.08
C ASN A 87 5.07 -4.38 -12.50
N LEU A 88 4.32 -5.38 -12.97
CA LEU A 88 3.74 -5.37 -14.32
C LEU A 88 2.72 -4.24 -14.48
N LEU A 89 1.90 -3.99 -13.47
CA LEU A 89 0.95 -2.87 -13.45
C LEU A 89 1.66 -1.52 -13.39
N LEU A 90 2.74 -1.39 -12.63
CA LEU A 90 3.54 -0.17 -12.58
C LEU A 90 4.20 0.11 -13.94
N TYR A 91 4.80 -0.91 -14.55
CA TYR A 91 5.37 -0.82 -15.90
C TYR A 91 4.32 -0.39 -16.92
N ARG A 92 3.14 -1.03 -16.91
CA ARG A 92 2.01 -0.64 -17.77
C ARG A 92 1.63 0.82 -17.56
N TYR A 93 1.50 1.27 -16.31
CA TYR A 93 1.18 2.67 -16.01
C TYR A 93 2.24 3.64 -16.57
N LEU A 94 3.52 3.32 -16.44
CA LEU A 94 4.62 4.14 -16.96
C LEU A 94 4.59 4.25 -18.49
N VAL A 95 4.32 3.14 -19.18
CA VAL A 95 4.17 3.11 -20.66
C VAL A 95 2.94 3.92 -21.10
N VAL A 96 1.78 3.68 -20.49
CA VAL A 96 0.53 4.41 -20.82
C VAL A 96 0.65 5.90 -20.53
N SER A 97 1.41 6.27 -19.48
CA SER A 97 1.71 7.66 -19.14
C SER A 97 2.76 8.30 -20.04
N LYS A 98 3.24 7.60 -21.09
CA LYS A 98 4.26 8.07 -22.04
C LYS A 98 5.55 8.52 -21.37
N ASN A 99 5.97 7.81 -20.32
CA ASN A 99 7.28 8.05 -19.72
C ASN A 99 8.39 7.64 -20.72
N ASN A 100 9.44 8.45 -20.87
CA ASN A 100 10.52 8.19 -21.81
C ASN A 100 11.37 6.97 -21.44
N HIS A 101 11.42 6.61 -20.15
CA HIS A 101 12.28 5.54 -19.63
C HIS A 101 11.53 4.63 -18.63
N PRO A 102 10.47 3.91 -19.04
CA PRO A 102 9.63 3.14 -18.13
C PRO A 102 10.40 2.02 -17.42
N LEU A 103 11.36 1.38 -18.11
CA LEU A 103 12.21 0.33 -17.55
C LEU A 103 13.17 0.85 -16.47
N PHE A 104 13.71 2.05 -16.65
CA PHE A 104 14.57 2.68 -15.64
C PHE A 104 13.80 2.95 -14.35
N TRP A 105 12.60 3.51 -14.46
CA TRP A 105 11.74 3.77 -13.30
C TRP A 105 11.27 2.49 -12.60
N LEU A 106 10.96 1.44 -13.37
CA LEU A 106 10.66 0.13 -12.80
C LEU A 106 11.88 -0.45 -12.05
N PHE A 107 13.06 -0.41 -12.66
CA PHE A 107 14.28 -0.88 -12.01
C PHE A 107 14.57 -0.11 -10.71
N LEU A 108 14.46 1.22 -10.74
CA LEU A 108 14.64 2.06 -9.56
C LEU A 108 13.63 1.69 -8.46
N TYR A 109 12.36 1.47 -8.82
CA TYR A 109 11.33 1.01 -7.87
C TYR A 109 11.71 -0.33 -7.22
N ILE A 110 12.19 -1.30 -8.00
CA ILE A 110 12.61 -2.61 -7.48
C ILE A 110 13.80 -2.46 -6.52
N VAL A 111 14.80 -1.64 -6.86
CA VAL A 111 15.95 -1.35 -6.00
C VAL A 111 15.51 -0.69 -4.69
N LEU A 112 14.62 0.30 -4.76
CA LEU A 112 14.09 0.96 -3.57
C LEU A 112 13.30 -0.03 -2.68
N MET A 113 12.47 -0.88 -3.28
CA MET A 113 11.79 -1.93 -2.54
C MET A 113 12.77 -2.87 -1.84
N ALA A 114 13.83 -3.29 -2.54
CA ALA A 114 14.89 -4.14 -1.97
C ALA A 114 15.60 -3.52 -0.77
N TYR A 115 15.79 -2.19 -0.81
CA TYR A 115 16.38 -1.44 0.28
C TYR A 115 15.48 -1.36 1.51
N PHE A 116 14.18 -1.09 1.35
CA PHE A 116 13.29 -0.86 2.48
C PHE A 116 12.89 -2.14 3.21
N SER A 117 12.43 -3.19 2.50
CA SER A 117 12.04 -4.48 3.12
C SER A 117 11.39 -5.45 2.13
N VAL A 118 11.88 -5.56 0.88
CA VAL A 118 11.22 -6.38 -0.16
C VAL A 118 10.96 -7.84 0.22
N ASN A 119 11.75 -8.42 1.12
CA ASN A 119 11.63 -9.81 1.52
C ASN A 119 10.65 -10.03 2.67
N ILE A 120 9.99 -8.97 3.12
CA ILE A 120 9.04 -9.00 4.22
C ILE A 120 7.63 -8.69 3.70
N LEU A 121 6.67 -9.57 3.99
CA LEU A 121 5.26 -9.29 3.71
C LEU A 121 4.71 -8.37 4.81
N TRP A 122 4.55 -7.09 4.50
CA TRP A 122 4.03 -6.04 5.40
C TRP A 122 2.70 -5.47 4.88
N LEU A 123 2.03 -4.67 5.70
CA LEU A 123 0.89 -3.84 5.28
C LEU A 123 1.27 -2.95 4.08
N GLU A 124 2.51 -2.47 4.04
CA GLU A 124 3.10 -1.71 2.94
C GLU A 124 3.00 -2.41 1.60
N THR A 125 3.16 -3.74 1.57
CA THR A 125 3.04 -4.52 0.32
C THR A 125 1.65 -4.35 -0.29
N PHE A 126 0.61 -4.41 0.54
CA PHE A 126 -0.78 -4.22 0.12
C PHE A 126 -1.07 -2.78 -0.25
N VAL A 127 -0.61 -1.82 0.57
CA VAL A 127 -0.74 -0.38 0.29
C VAL A 127 -0.14 -0.04 -1.09
N ASN A 128 1.08 -0.50 -1.37
CA ASN A 128 1.76 -0.24 -2.65
C ASN A 128 1.00 -0.87 -3.81
N PHE A 129 0.55 -2.13 -3.66
CA PHE A 129 -0.25 -2.81 -4.67
C PHE A 129 -1.55 -2.06 -5.00
N LEU A 130 -2.31 -1.67 -3.97
CA LEU A 130 -3.56 -0.92 -4.13
C LEU A 130 -3.33 0.45 -4.77
N LEU A 131 -2.28 1.17 -4.37
CA LEU A 131 -1.91 2.46 -4.99
C LEU A 131 -1.53 2.29 -6.47
N ILE A 132 -0.84 1.22 -6.84
CA ILE A 132 -0.52 0.91 -8.26
C ILE A 132 -1.80 0.61 -9.05
N ILE A 133 -2.79 -0.06 -8.46
CA ILE A 133 -4.11 -0.25 -9.07
C ILE A 133 -4.79 1.12 -9.27
N VAL A 134 -4.76 2.02 -8.28
CA VAL A 134 -5.30 3.38 -8.41
C VAL A 134 -4.65 4.14 -9.56
N LEU A 135 -3.32 4.08 -9.71
CA LEU A 135 -2.59 4.68 -10.84
C LEU A 135 -3.06 4.14 -12.19
N ASN A 136 -3.31 2.84 -12.28
CA ASN A 136 -3.80 2.22 -13.51
C ASN A 136 -5.26 2.60 -13.82
N LEU A 137 -6.13 2.62 -12.79
CA LEU A 137 -7.53 2.98 -12.93
C LEU A 137 -7.73 4.47 -13.25
N SER A 138 -6.84 5.35 -12.77
CA SER A 138 -6.91 6.80 -13.07
C SER A 138 -6.69 7.12 -14.55
N ARG A 139 -6.06 6.21 -15.30
CA ARG A 139 -5.91 6.31 -16.75
C ARG A 139 -7.11 5.77 -17.53
N SER A 140 -8.01 5.04 -16.88
CA SER A 140 -9.22 4.52 -17.51
C SER A 140 -10.27 5.63 -17.66
N LYS A 141 -10.87 5.73 -18.85
CA LYS A 141 -12.00 6.65 -19.12
C LYS A 141 -13.34 6.12 -18.63
N VAL A 142 -13.39 4.89 -18.12
CA VAL A 142 -14.64 4.22 -17.73
C VAL A 142 -15.19 4.82 -16.44
N ARG A 143 -16.44 5.28 -16.42
CA ARG A 143 -17.07 5.92 -15.24
C ARG A 143 -16.96 5.09 -13.95
N THR A 144 -17.04 3.77 -14.02
CA THR A 144 -16.93 2.87 -12.86
C THR A 144 -15.54 2.88 -12.24
N SER A 145 -14.49 3.26 -12.98
CA SER A 145 -13.13 3.36 -12.44
C SER A 145 -13.05 4.37 -11.31
N HIS A 146 -13.72 5.52 -11.44
CA HIS A 146 -13.73 6.59 -10.44
C HIS A 146 -14.30 6.13 -9.09
N PHE A 147 -15.43 5.45 -9.13
CA PHE A 147 -16.03 4.88 -7.92
C PHE A 147 -15.14 3.82 -7.28
N LEU A 148 -14.55 2.92 -8.08
CA LEU A 148 -13.62 1.90 -7.61
C LEU A 148 -12.34 2.49 -7.02
N ILE A 149 -11.80 3.57 -7.60
CA ILE A 149 -10.64 4.29 -7.04
C ILE A 149 -10.98 4.79 -5.64
N GLY A 150 -12.18 5.36 -5.44
CA GLY A 150 -12.66 5.75 -4.13
C GLY A 150 -12.62 4.61 -3.12
N ILE A 151 -13.23 3.47 -3.45
CA ILE A 151 -13.24 2.27 -2.61
C ILE A 151 -11.81 1.81 -2.29
N ILE A 152 -10.93 1.76 -3.29
CA ILE A 152 -9.54 1.32 -3.07
C ILE A 152 -8.78 2.28 -2.16
N LEU A 153 -8.93 3.60 -2.36
CA LEU A 153 -8.30 4.61 -1.51
C LEU A 153 -8.81 4.55 -0.06
N SER A 154 -10.08 4.19 0.16
CA SER A 154 -10.58 3.97 1.52
C SER A 154 -9.87 2.80 2.18
N GLN A 155 -9.63 1.70 1.44
CA GLN A 155 -8.86 0.58 1.96
C GLN A 155 -7.42 0.98 2.24
N VAL A 156 -6.76 1.77 1.39
CA VAL A 156 -5.40 2.27 1.67
C VAL A 156 -5.36 3.10 2.96
N ILE A 157 -6.34 3.98 3.17
CA ILE A 157 -6.41 4.82 4.39
C ILE A 157 -6.69 3.97 5.63
N LEU A 158 -7.56 2.97 5.51
CA LEU A 158 -7.75 2.01 6.59
C LEU A 158 -6.46 1.23 6.88
N LEU A 159 -5.71 0.80 5.86
CA LEU A 159 -4.40 0.12 6.02
C LEU A 159 -3.36 0.99 6.68
N ARG A 160 -3.29 2.26 6.30
CA ARG A 160 -2.28 3.19 6.81
C ARG A 160 -2.83 4.61 6.89
N PRO A 161 -3.49 4.98 8.00
CA PRO A 161 -4.11 6.30 8.16
C PRO A 161 -3.12 7.45 8.02
N THR A 162 -1.86 7.24 8.37
CA THR A 162 -0.78 8.23 8.24
C THR A 162 -0.49 8.64 6.79
N LEU A 163 -0.97 7.88 5.79
CA LEU A 163 -0.87 8.24 4.37
C LEU A 163 -1.97 9.19 3.88
N LEU A 164 -2.94 9.56 4.73
CA LEU A 164 -4.05 10.44 4.33
C LEU A 164 -3.57 11.73 3.62
N PRO A 165 -2.57 12.49 4.15
CA PRO A 165 -2.08 13.69 3.45
C PRO A 165 -1.49 13.36 2.07
N ALA A 166 -0.70 12.29 1.96
CA ALA A 166 -0.09 11.87 0.71
C ALA A 166 -1.14 11.44 -0.33
N ILE A 167 -2.22 10.78 0.11
CA ILE A 167 -3.33 10.36 -0.74
C ILE A 167 -4.13 11.55 -1.25
N VAL A 168 -4.30 12.60 -0.45
CA VAL A 168 -4.90 13.86 -0.89
C VAL A 168 -4.04 14.48 -1.99
N PHE A 169 -2.72 14.61 -1.79
CA PHE A 169 -1.83 15.14 -2.82
C PHE A 169 -1.82 14.29 -4.09
N LEU A 170 -1.78 12.96 -3.96
CA LEU A 170 -1.88 12.04 -5.09
C LEU A 170 -3.20 12.22 -5.86
N SER A 171 -4.30 12.38 -5.13
CA SER A 171 -5.63 12.53 -5.73
C SER A 171 -5.79 13.87 -6.45
N LEU A 172 -5.17 14.94 -5.95
CA LEU A 172 -5.04 16.22 -6.64
C LEU A 172 -4.16 16.09 -7.89
N TYR A 173 -2.99 15.47 -7.78
CA TYR A 173 -2.05 15.25 -8.88
C TYR A 173 -2.66 14.46 -10.04
N LEU A 174 -3.44 13.42 -9.71
CA LEU A 174 -4.14 12.60 -10.71
C LEU A 174 -5.45 13.24 -11.19
N SER A 175 -5.84 14.39 -10.63
CA SER A 175 -7.11 15.08 -10.90
C SER A 175 -8.33 14.16 -10.75
N ILE A 176 -8.32 13.30 -9.73
CA ILE A 176 -9.38 12.31 -9.45
C ILE A 176 -10.35 12.75 -8.35
N PHE A 177 -10.23 13.98 -7.84
CA PHE A 177 -11.21 14.56 -6.92
C PHE A 177 -12.53 14.85 -7.63
N ASN A 178 -13.47 13.91 -7.55
CA ASN A 178 -14.84 14.08 -8.03
C ASN A 178 -15.83 13.36 -7.10
N TYR A 179 -17.12 13.69 -7.21
CA TYR A 179 -18.15 13.14 -6.32
C TYR A 179 -18.25 11.60 -6.36
N LYS A 180 -17.91 10.93 -7.46
CA LYS A 180 -17.98 9.46 -7.57
C LYS A 180 -16.84 8.81 -6.81
N ASN A 181 -15.64 9.39 -6.89
CA ASN A 181 -14.50 8.98 -6.07
C ASN A 181 -14.82 9.18 -4.59
N LEU A 182 -15.37 10.33 -4.20
CA LEU A 182 -15.77 10.58 -2.81
C LEU A 182 -16.86 9.60 -2.35
N LEU A 183 -17.88 9.36 -3.17
CA LEU A 183 -18.92 8.38 -2.87
C LEU A 183 -18.34 6.98 -2.69
N GLY A 184 -17.48 6.52 -3.60
CA GLY A 184 -16.79 5.23 -3.47
C GLY A 184 -15.93 5.15 -2.23
N PHE A 185 -15.23 6.23 -1.89
CA PHE A 185 -14.42 6.34 -0.68
C PHE A 185 -15.25 6.17 0.59
N PHE A 186 -16.36 6.92 0.71
CA PHE A 186 -17.26 6.81 1.86
C PHE A 186 -17.98 5.46 1.91
N VAL A 187 -18.38 4.88 0.77
CA VAL A 187 -18.95 3.52 0.71
C VAL A 187 -17.95 2.49 1.22
N GLY A 188 -16.68 2.59 0.80
CA GLY A 188 -15.64 1.68 1.25
C GLY A 188 -15.34 1.80 2.75
N LEU A 189 -15.32 3.01 3.30
CA LEU A 189 -15.21 3.22 4.76
C LEU A 189 -16.45 2.68 5.50
N PHE A 190 -17.65 2.96 4.99
CA PHE A 190 -18.90 2.53 5.60
C PHE A 190 -19.04 1.01 5.61
N ALA A 191 -18.63 0.33 4.53
CA ALA A 191 -18.62 -1.13 4.48
C ALA A 191 -17.73 -1.74 5.57
N SER A 192 -16.52 -1.22 5.76
CA SER A 192 -15.62 -1.65 6.84
C SER A 192 -16.20 -1.33 8.23
N PHE A 193 -16.85 -0.18 8.39
CA PHE A 193 -17.54 0.17 9.64
C PHE A 193 -18.69 -0.78 9.96
N CYS A 194 -19.55 -1.10 8.99
CA CYS A 194 -20.62 -2.09 9.14
C CYS A 194 -20.08 -3.47 9.53
N TYR A 195 -18.95 -3.90 8.93
CA TYR A 195 -18.30 -5.15 9.32
C TYR A 195 -17.88 -5.16 10.81
N LEU A 196 -17.31 -4.05 11.31
CA LEU A 196 -16.95 -3.92 12.73
C LEU A 196 -18.17 -3.99 13.66
N LEU A 197 -19.29 -3.39 13.24
CA LEU A 197 -20.54 -3.44 13.99
C LEU A 197 -21.12 -4.86 14.05
N ILE A 198 -21.19 -5.55 12.91
CA ILE A 198 -21.74 -6.91 12.80
C ILE A 198 -20.95 -7.88 13.69
N ASN A 199 -19.62 -7.74 13.71
CA ASN A 199 -18.73 -8.59 14.51
C ASN A 199 -18.54 -8.11 15.96
N ARG A 200 -19.24 -7.05 16.41
CA ARG A 200 -19.16 -6.48 17.77
C ARG A 200 -17.74 -6.02 18.17
N ASN A 201 -16.90 -5.68 17.19
CA ASN A 201 -15.49 -5.29 17.39
C ASN A 201 -15.30 -3.77 17.48
N LEU A 202 -16.37 -2.97 17.49
CA LEU A 202 -16.27 -1.51 17.44
C LEU A 202 -15.52 -0.92 18.64
N LYS A 203 -15.79 -1.42 19.84
CA LYS A 203 -15.13 -0.92 21.06
C LYS A 203 -13.62 -1.18 21.00
N ASP A 204 -13.24 -2.40 20.65
CA ASP A 204 -11.83 -2.77 20.51
C ASP A 204 -11.15 -1.97 19.40
N PHE A 205 -11.85 -1.74 18.28
CA PHE A 205 -11.36 -0.84 17.23
C PHE A 205 -11.08 0.57 17.78
N ILE A 206 -12.00 1.17 18.55
CA ILE A 206 -11.80 2.53 19.10
C ILE A 206 -10.62 2.56 20.07
N ASP A 207 -10.53 1.56 20.96
CA ASP A 207 -9.46 1.44 21.94
C ASP A 207 -8.09 1.34 21.24
N LEU A 208 -7.97 0.58 20.15
CA LEU A 208 -6.72 0.39 19.41
C LEU A 208 -6.42 1.56 18.47
N ALA A 209 -7.36 1.90 17.60
CA ALA A 209 -7.14 2.88 16.53
C ALA A 209 -6.98 4.30 17.08
N ILE A 210 -7.70 4.65 18.13
CA ILE A 210 -7.75 6.01 18.68
C ILE A 210 -7.00 6.08 20.00
N VAL A 211 -7.43 5.34 21.03
CA VAL A 211 -6.90 5.52 22.39
C VAL A 211 -5.44 5.12 22.46
N PHE A 212 -5.08 3.92 21.99
CA PHE A 212 -3.70 3.44 22.05
C PHE A 212 -2.75 4.30 21.19
N ASN A 213 -3.12 4.59 19.95
CA ASN A 213 -2.28 5.39 19.04
C ASN A 213 -2.01 6.80 19.57
N THR A 214 -3.02 7.44 20.17
CA THR A 214 -2.88 8.81 20.70
C THR A 214 -2.18 8.86 22.06
N SER A 215 -2.43 7.90 22.96
CA SER A 215 -1.98 7.97 24.35
C SER A 215 -0.72 7.16 24.67
N VAL A 216 -0.51 6.02 24.00
CA VAL A 216 0.60 5.08 24.28
C VAL A 216 1.63 5.10 23.16
N TYR A 217 1.20 4.86 21.91
CA TYR A 217 2.13 4.73 20.79
C TYR A 217 2.91 6.02 20.56
N SER A 218 2.23 7.16 20.41
CA SER A 218 2.84 8.49 20.18
C SER A 218 3.96 8.84 21.18
N LYS A 219 3.83 8.39 22.44
CA LYS A 219 4.82 8.62 23.51
C LYS A 219 6.00 7.66 23.46
N LYS A 220 5.77 6.42 23.02
CA LYS A 220 6.77 5.33 23.05
C LYS A 220 7.49 5.12 21.72
N SER A 221 6.90 5.51 20.59
CA SER A 221 7.41 5.25 19.24
C SER A 221 8.16 6.43 18.62
N PHE A 222 8.38 7.51 19.38
CA PHE A 222 9.11 8.66 18.86
C PHE A 222 10.58 8.29 18.61
N LEU A 223 10.89 8.03 17.34
CA LEU A 223 12.24 7.83 16.84
C LEU A 223 12.53 8.95 15.85
N MET A 224 13.50 9.80 16.17
CA MET A 224 13.98 10.78 15.19
C MET A 224 14.69 10.06 14.05
N PRO A 225 14.42 10.44 12.79
CA PRO A 225 15.16 9.88 11.67
C PRO A 225 16.64 10.23 11.82
N SER A 226 17.51 9.26 11.55
CA SER A 226 18.95 9.51 11.46
C SER A 226 19.25 10.48 10.30
N LEU A 227 20.35 11.22 10.39
CA LEU A 227 20.82 12.10 9.31
C LEU A 227 20.92 11.35 7.97
N LYS A 228 21.39 10.09 8.01
CA LYS A 228 21.47 9.22 6.82
C LYS A 228 20.10 8.98 6.20
N GLN A 229 19.09 8.65 6.99
CA GLN A 229 17.73 8.45 6.50
C GLN A 229 17.15 9.76 5.94
N ALA A 230 17.36 10.88 6.63
CA ALA A 230 16.91 12.19 6.15
C ALA A 230 17.53 12.54 4.79
N LEU A 231 18.84 12.33 4.60
CA LEU A 231 19.53 12.60 3.33
C LEU A 231 19.06 11.68 2.19
N VAL A 232 18.81 10.39 2.47
CA VAL A 232 18.27 9.46 1.46
C VAL A 232 16.86 9.87 1.05
N VAL A 233 16.00 10.20 2.01
CA VAL A 233 14.64 10.69 1.73
C VAL A 233 14.71 11.99 0.92
N LEU A 234 15.54 12.93 1.34
CA LEU A 234 15.67 14.23 0.68
C LEU A 234 16.21 14.09 -0.76
N SER A 235 17.15 13.18 -1.03
CA SER A 235 17.67 12.98 -2.39
C SER A 235 16.63 12.41 -3.35
N VAL A 236 15.79 11.48 -2.87
CA VAL A 236 14.66 10.92 -3.64
C VAL A 236 13.62 12.01 -3.93
N TYR A 237 13.30 12.84 -2.94
CA TYR A 237 12.32 13.91 -3.12
C TYR A 237 12.86 15.13 -3.87
N LEU A 238 14.16 15.43 -3.80
CA LEU A 238 14.74 16.57 -4.48
C LEU A 238 14.52 16.50 -6.00
N TYR A 239 14.71 15.31 -6.59
CA TYR A 239 14.46 15.10 -8.02
C TYR A 239 12.99 15.34 -8.40
N THR A 240 12.05 14.78 -7.61
CA THR A 240 10.61 14.99 -7.86
C THR A 240 10.21 16.44 -7.69
N TRP A 241 10.77 17.14 -6.71
CA TRP A 241 10.51 18.55 -6.44
C TRP A 241 11.07 19.47 -7.52
N LEU A 242 12.30 19.21 -8.00
CA LEU A 242 12.91 19.94 -9.11
C LEU A 242 12.10 19.79 -10.41
N ASN A 243 11.66 18.56 -10.72
CA ASN A 243 10.81 18.31 -11.88
C ASN A 243 9.45 19.01 -11.77
N PHE A 244 8.86 19.00 -10.57
CA PHE A 244 7.61 19.71 -10.32
C PHE A 244 7.77 21.21 -10.59
N TYR A 245 8.81 21.83 -10.03
CA TYR A 245 9.12 23.26 -10.22
C TYR A 245 9.42 23.63 -11.67
N GLN A 246 10.22 22.82 -12.37
CA GLN A 246 10.59 23.06 -13.76
C GLN A 246 9.43 22.89 -14.74
N SER A 247 8.46 22.03 -14.42
CA SER A 247 7.40 21.68 -15.37
C SER A 247 6.51 22.86 -15.78
N LYS A 248 6.55 24.02 -15.09
CA LYS A 248 5.69 25.20 -15.30
C LYS A 248 4.22 24.87 -15.57
N LYS A 249 3.77 23.66 -15.25
CA LYS A 249 2.37 23.28 -15.31
C LYS A 249 1.75 23.97 -14.13
N SER A 250 1.24 25.15 -14.42
CA SER A 250 0.39 25.88 -13.51
C SER A 250 -0.62 24.88 -12.96
N LEU A 251 -0.60 24.70 -11.64
CA LEU A 251 -1.75 24.22 -10.89
C LEU A 251 -2.86 25.27 -11.08
N ILE A 252 -3.39 25.40 -12.30
CA ILE A 252 -4.64 26.10 -12.53
C ILE A 252 -5.67 25.10 -12.03
N PHE A 253 -5.93 25.25 -10.72
CA PHE A 253 -7.14 24.76 -10.09
C PHE A 253 -8.32 25.25 -10.95
N ILE A 254 -9.00 24.31 -11.61
CA ILE A 254 -10.38 24.44 -12.03
C ILE A 254 -11.16 23.43 -11.19
#